data_AF-A0A1B1K3R3-F1
#
_entry.id   AF-A0A1B1K3R3-F1
#
_cell.length_a   1.000
_cell.length_b   1.000
_cell.length_c   1.000
_cell.angle_alpha   90.00
_cell.angle_beta   90.00
_cell.angle_gamma   90.00
#
_symmetry.space_group_name_H-M   'P 1'
#
loop_
_entity.id
_entity.type
_entity.pdbx_description
1 polymer ?
#
loop_
_entity_poly.entity_id
_entity_poly.type
_entity_poly.pdbx_seq_one_letter_code
_entity_poly.pdbx_strand_id
1 'polypeptide(L)'
;MSTVADEPSFLDRQRAARPWFDHLMRAGQRYQQQKGDYYAAGITYFSVLALIPILMVAFAIAGFVLAGQPELLQELQDSITKNVPGSLGDTLNTVIDSAIASRASVGVLGLLGAAYAGLGWMANLRDALTAMWESQRESKGFVRTKLGDAAALLGLGLAMVVSLGSSALSSGPVARTVVEVLNLDDVPGIDAGLRALSTVVSLVATWAVFAWVIARLPREPVTFRSALKAALLAAVVFEIFKQVGAIYLSAVTAGPAGVAFGPIIGLLVFIYLTCRMLLFSTAWAATTRASLALAYVPPPDPAVINPRIEVHEGPGVRGGLALVGVGAVAALGLSGLFTRNKR
;
A
#
# COMPACT_ATOMS: atom_id res chain seq x y z
N MET A 1 13.88 33.70 30.23
CA MET A 1 13.03 33.60 29.03
C MET A 1 11.98 32.55 29.33
N SER A 2 10.83 32.99 29.84
CA SER A 2 9.74 32.14 30.34
C SER A 2 9.04 31.45 29.17
N THR A 3 8.97 30.13 29.22
CA THR A 3 8.19 29.30 28.30
C THR A 3 6.71 29.64 28.47
N VAL A 4 6.13 30.38 27.53
CA VAL A 4 4.67 30.47 27.39
C VAL A 4 4.22 29.03 27.10
N ALA A 5 3.54 28.41 28.05
CA ALA A 5 2.85 27.15 27.83
C ALA A 5 1.74 27.44 26.82
N ASP A 6 1.99 27.05 25.57
CA ASP A 6 1.04 27.20 24.47
C ASP A 6 -0.26 26.47 24.89
N GLU A 7 -1.37 27.18 24.98
CA GLU A 7 -2.65 26.56 25.35
C GLU A 7 -2.96 25.44 24.34
N PRO A 8 -3.39 24.25 24.80
CA PRO A 8 -3.62 23.14 23.91
C PRO A 8 -4.64 23.53 22.83
N SER A 9 -4.20 23.41 21.57
CA SER A 9 -4.99 23.71 20.39
C SER A 9 -6.32 22.95 20.45
N PHE A 10 -7.36 23.46 19.79
CA PHE A 10 -8.66 22.78 19.70
C PHE A 10 -8.52 21.32 19.23
N LEU A 11 -7.56 21.06 18.34
CA LEU A 11 -7.22 19.72 17.87
C LEU A 11 -6.65 18.84 18.97
N ASP A 12 -5.76 19.36 19.82
CA ASP A 12 -5.14 18.60 20.92
C ASP A 12 -6.17 18.23 21.98
N ARG A 13 -7.12 19.13 22.27
CA ARG A 13 -8.26 18.84 23.15
C ARG A 13 -9.14 17.73 22.60
N GLN A 14 -9.46 17.74 21.29
CA GLN A 14 -10.25 16.67 20.68
C GLN A 14 -9.50 15.32 20.64
N ARG A 15 -8.18 15.34 20.41
CA ARG A 15 -7.34 14.13 20.45
C ARG A 15 -7.31 13.52 21.84
N ALA A 16 -7.19 14.34 22.88
CA ALA A 16 -7.25 13.89 24.27
C ALA A 16 -8.64 13.31 24.64
N ALA A 17 -9.72 13.90 24.12
CA ALA A 17 -11.08 13.46 24.42
C ALA A 17 -11.52 12.19 23.68
N ARG A 18 -10.97 11.89 22.50
CA ARG A 18 -11.43 10.79 21.64
C ARG A 18 -10.28 9.90 21.17
N PRO A 19 -10.00 8.76 21.85
CA PRO A 19 -8.89 7.87 21.52
C PRO A 19 -8.92 7.32 20.08
N TRP A 20 -10.11 7.11 19.51
CA TRP A 20 -10.26 6.65 18.12
C TRP A 20 -9.85 7.72 17.10
N PHE A 21 -10.14 8.99 17.40
CA PHE A 21 -9.81 10.13 16.53
C PHE A 21 -8.31 10.43 16.59
N ASP A 22 -7.71 10.37 17.79
CA ASP A 22 -6.26 10.47 17.92
C ASP A 22 -5.53 9.37 17.15
N HIS A 23 -6.05 8.13 17.19
CA HIS A 23 -5.46 7.03 16.41
C HIS A 23 -5.59 7.27 14.90
N LEU A 24 -6.74 7.74 14.43
CA LEU A 24 -6.95 8.08 13.02
C LEU A 24 -6.00 9.21 12.57
N MET A 25 -5.81 10.23 13.41
CA MET A 25 -4.89 11.34 13.14
C MET A 25 -3.43 10.86 13.08
N ARG A 26 -3.01 10.00 14.03
CA ARG A 26 -1.68 9.38 14.01
C ARG A 26 -1.45 8.55 12.75
N ALA A 27 -2.44 7.77 12.34
CA ALA A 27 -2.39 7.00 11.10
C ALA A 27 -2.24 7.91 9.87
N GLY A 28 -2.99 9.01 9.81
CA GLY A 28 -2.89 10.01 8.74
C GLY A 28 -1.54 10.72 8.70
N GLN A 29 -1.01 11.11 9.87
CA GLN A 29 0.33 11.70 9.98
C GLN A 29 1.40 10.72 9.48
N ARG A 30 1.34 9.45 9.89
CA ARG A 30 2.26 8.42 9.40
C ARG A 30 2.15 8.20 7.90
N TYR A 31 0.92 8.10 7.37
CA TYR A 31 0.68 7.97 5.93
C TYR A 31 1.33 9.12 5.15
N GLN A 32 1.18 10.36 5.63
CA GLN A 32 1.75 11.53 4.97
C GLN A 32 3.28 11.56 5.07
N GLN A 33 3.83 11.28 6.26
CA GLN A 33 5.28 11.25 6.49
C GLN A 33 5.98 10.19 5.62
N GLN A 34 5.32 9.05 5.41
CA GLN A 34 5.82 7.95 4.58
C GLN A 34 5.46 8.10 3.09
N LYS A 35 5.01 9.28 2.66
CA LYS A 35 4.67 9.59 1.26
C LYS A 35 3.67 8.61 0.64
N GLY A 36 2.64 8.22 1.39
CA GLY A 36 1.64 7.24 0.95
C GLY A 36 1.00 7.56 -0.41
N ASP A 37 0.72 8.84 -0.70
CA ASP A 37 0.15 9.26 -1.99
C ASP A 37 1.11 9.03 -3.17
N TYR A 38 2.42 9.19 -2.94
CA TYR A 38 3.45 8.92 -3.95
C TYR A 38 3.54 7.42 -4.26
N TYR A 39 3.52 6.58 -3.22
CA TYR A 39 3.47 5.13 -3.40
C TYR A 39 2.19 4.67 -4.10
N ALA A 40 1.03 5.24 -3.74
CA ALA A 40 -0.24 4.95 -4.41
C ALA A 40 -0.18 5.29 -5.91
N ALA A 41 0.41 6.43 -6.27
CA ALA A 41 0.61 6.83 -7.66
C ALA A 41 1.54 5.85 -8.41
N GLY A 42 2.66 5.45 -7.78
CA GLY A 42 3.58 4.46 -8.35
C GLY A 42 2.92 3.11 -8.60
N ILE A 43 2.19 2.57 -7.61
CA ILE A 43 1.45 1.31 -7.77
C ILE A 43 0.41 1.43 -8.88
N THR A 44 -0.27 2.58 -9.00
CA THR A 44 -1.25 2.83 -10.07
C THR A 44 -0.61 2.73 -11.44
N TYR A 45 0.54 3.37 -11.64
CA TYR A 45 1.31 3.27 -12.87
C TYR A 45 1.68 1.82 -13.22
N PHE A 46 2.24 1.08 -12.26
CA PHE A 46 2.58 -0.33 -12.48
C PHE A 46 1.35 -1.22 -12.72
N SER A 47 0.20 -0.90 -12.12
CA SER A 47 -1.05 -1.65 -12.32
C SER A 47 -1.56 -1.51 -13.75
N VAL A 48 -1.51 -0.29 -14.30
CA VAL A 48 -1.91 -0.02 -15.68
C VAL A 48 -0.96 -0.71 -16.66
N LEU A 49 0.36 -0.67 -16.41
CA LEU A 49 1.32 -1.39 -17.24
C LEU A 49 1.12 -2.90 -17.19
N ALA A 50 0.78 -3.45 -16.03
CA ALA A 50 0.50 -4.88 -15.87
C ALA A 50 -0.81 -5.31 -16.54
N LEU A 51 -1.72 -4.38 -16.83
CA LEU A 51 -2.99 -4.69 -17.48
C LEU A 51 -2.78 -5.26 -18.90
N ILE A 52 -1.83 -4.72 -19.67
CA ILE A 52 -1.57 -5.17 -21.04
C ILE A 52 -1.24 -6.66 -21.10
N PRO A 53 -0.22 -7.18 -20.40
CA PRO A 53 0.09 -8.60 -20.45
C PRO A 53 -1.00 -9.46 -19.80
N ILE A 54 -1.72 -8.97 -18.78
CA ILE A 54 -2.88 -9.70 -18.22
C ILE A 54 -3.99 -9.85 -19.29
N LEU A 55 -4.27 -8.80 -20.05
CA LEU A 55 -5.23 -8.84 -21.16
C LEU A 55 -4.75 -9.78 -22.27
N MET A 56 -3.45 -9.80 -22.58
CA MET A 56 -2.89 -10.78 -23.53
C MET A 56 -3.09 -12.23 -23.06
N VAL A 57 -2.88 -12.50 -21.76
CA VAL A 57 -3.12 -13.83 -21.19
C VAL A 57 -4.61 -14.18 -21.25
N ALA A 58 -5.50 -13.24 -20.89
CA ALA A 58 -6.95 -13.45 -20.97
C ALA A 58 -7.40 -13.72 -22.41
N PHE A 59 -6.88 -12.97 -23.38
CA PHE A 59 -7.13 -13.14 -24.81
C PHE A 59 -6.63 -14.50 -25.32
N ALA A 60 -5.44 -14.93 -24.90
CA ALA A 60 -4.92 -16.25 -25.23
C ALA A 60 -5.77 -17.37 -24.63
N ILE A 61 -6.17 -17.27 -23.37
CA ILE A 61 -7.07 -18.23 -22.72
C ILE A 61 -8.38 -18.34 -23.51
N ALA A 62 -9.00 -17.21 -23.86
CA ALA A 62 -10.20 -17.20 -24.69
C ALA A 62 -9.95 -17.89 -26.04
N GLY A 63 -8.85 -17.56 -26.73
CA GLY A 63 -8.48 -18.20 -28.00
C GLY A 63 -8.27 -19.71 -27.89
N PHE A 64 -7.72 -20.21 -26.77
CA PHE A 64 -7.59 -21.65 -26.52
C PHE A 64 -8.94 -22.33 -26.23
N VAL A 65 -9.82 -21.69 -25.46
CA VAL A 65 -11.16 -22.21 -25.16
C VAL A 65 -12.00 -22.28 -26.43
N LEU A 66 -12.05 -21.19 -27.21
CA LEU A 66 -12.80 -21.12 -28.48
C LEU A 66 -12.26 -22.11 -29.52
N ALA A 67 -10.94 -22.29 -29.59
CA ALA A 67 -10.34 -23.28 -30.48
C ALA A 67 -10.72 -24.73 -30.12
N GLY A 68 -11.02 -25.00 -28.85
CA GLY A 68 -11.46 -26.32 -28.38
C GLY A 68 -12.97 -26.55 -28.50
N GLN A 69 -13.74 -25.52 -28.83
CA GLN A 69 -15.21 -25.55 -28.86
C GLN A 69 -15.74 -24.87 -30.14
N PRO A 70 -15.62 -25.53 -31.31
CA PRO A 70 -16.00 -24.93 -32.60
C PRO A 70 -17.49 -24.57 -32.69
N GLU A 71 -18.37 -25.28 -31.98
CA GLU A 71 -19.80 -24.95 -31.90
C GLU A 71 -20.04 -23.60 -31.21
N LEU A 72 -19.37 -23.34 -30.08
CA LEU A 72 -19.47 -22.05 -29.37
C LEU A 72 -18.86 -20.90 -30.16
N LEU A 73 -17.80 -21.16 -30.92
CA LEU A 73 -17.22 -20.18 -31.83
C LEU A 73 -18.24 -19.76 -32.90
N GLN A 74 -18.91 -20.74 -33.51
CA GLN A 74 -19.88 -20.51 -34.57
C GLN A 74 -21.13 -19.77 -34.04
N GLU A 75 -21.67 -20.17 -32.89
CA GLU A 75 -22.75 -19.45 -32.22
C GLU A 75 -22.39 -17.99 -31.87
N LEU A 76 -21.15 -17.75 -31.43
CA LEU A 76 -20.64 -16.41 -31.15
C LEU A 76 -20.56 -15.55 -32.41
N GLN A 77 -19.96 -16.08 -33.48
CA GLN A 77 -19.82 -15.37 -34.76
C GLN A 77 -21.19 -15.08 -35.39
N ASP A 78 -22.10 -16.05 -35.37
CA ASP A 78 -23.48 -15.88 -35.84
C ASP A 78 -24.24 -14.84 -35.03
N SER A 79 -24.07 -14.85 -33.70
CA SER A 79 -24.67 -13.85 -32.81
C SER A 79 -24.14 -12.44 -33.06
N ILE A 80 -22.83 -12.29 -33.28
CA ILE A 80 -22.21 -10.99 -33.62
C ILE A 80 -22.76 -10.49 -34.95
N THR A 81 -22.79 -11.35 -35.97
CA THR A 81 -23.26 -11.01 -37.31
C THR A 81 -24.74 -10.62 -37.31
N LYS A 82 -25.55 -11.27 -36.46
CA LYS A 82 -26.99 -11.01 -36.31
C LYS A 82 -27.30 -9.74 -35.52
N ASN A 83 -26.54 -9.43 -34.48
CA ASN A 83 -26.82 -8.30 -33.56
C ASN A 83 -26.03 -7.02 -33.88
N VAL A 84 -24.93 -7.13 -34.63
CA VAL A 84 -24.06 -6.00 -34.99
C VAL A 84 -23.89 -5.95 -36.51
N PRO A 85 -24.87 -5.42 -37.25
CA PRO A 85 -24.77 -5.31 -38.70
C PRO A 85 -23.72 -4.26 -39.12
N GLY A 86 -23.04 -4.54 -40.24
CA GLY A 86 -22.06 -3.64 -40.87
C GLY A 86 -20.61 -3.91 -40.46
N SER A 87 -19.73 -2.94 -40.74
CA SER A 87 -18.27 -3.08 -40.59
C SER A 87 -17.79 -3.36 -39.17
N LEU A 88 -18.60 -3.06 -38.16
CA LEU A 88 -18.30 -3.38 -36.76
C LEU A 88 -18.38 -4.89 -36.49
N GLY A 89 -19.35 -5.61 -37.08
CA GLY A 89 -19.46 -7.07 -36.97
C GLY A 89 -18.25 -7.77 -37.61
N ASP A 90 -17.86 -7.33 -38.80
CA ASP A 90 -16.68 -7.87 -39.51
C ASP A 90 -15.39 -7.65 -38.72
N THR A 91 -15.25 -6.45 -38.12
CA THR A 91 -14.11 -6.14 -37.27
C THR A 91 -14.05 -7.07 -36.05
N LEU A 92 -15.19 -7.32 -35.40
CA LEU A 92 -15.26 -8.22 -34.24
C LEU A 92 -14.92 -9.66 -34.61
N ASN A 93 -15.46 -10.19 -35.73
CA ASN A 93 -15.12 -11.52 -36.23
C ASN A 93 -13.62 -11.64 -36.54
N THR A 94 -13.04 -10.62 -37.18
CA THR A 94 -11.60 -10.59 -37.47
C THR A 94 -10.74 -10.62 -36.20
N VAL A 95 -11.18 -9.92 -35.14
CA VAL A 95 -10.51 -9.94 -33.83
C VAL A 95 -10.56 -11.34 -33.20
N ILE A 96 -11.70 -12.04 -33.30
CA ILE A 96 -11.87 -13.42 -32.81
C ILE A 96 -10.94 -14.38 -33.57
N ASP A 97 -10.92 -14.32 -34.89
CA ASP A 97 -10.06 -15.17 -35.72
C ASP A 97 -8.58 -14.91 -35.43
N SER A 98 -8.21 -13.64 -35.28
CA SER A 98 -6.85 -13.24 -34.87
C SER A 98 -6.49 -13.79 -33.49
N ALA A 99 -7.46 -13.84 -32.56
CA ALA A 99 -7.29 -14.42 -31.24
C ALA A 99 -6.95 -15.90 -31.30
N ILE A 100 -7.68 -16.65 -32.10
CA ILE A 100 -7.53 -18.09 -32.27
C ILE A 100 -6.21 -18.42 -32.97
N ALA A 101 -5.87 -17.68 -34.03
CA ALA A 101 -4.66 -17.87 -34.81
C ALA A 101 -3.39 -17.53 -34.01
N SER A 102 -3.43 -16.45 -33.21
CA SER A 102 -2.27 -15.96 -32.47
C SER A 102 -2.21 -16.44 -31.01
N ARG A 103 -3.13 -17.31 -30.57
CA ARG A 103 -3.30 -17.71 -29.15
C ARG A 103 -2.02 -18.17 -28.46
N ALA A 104 -1.18 -18.96 -29.15
CA ALA A 104 0.04 -19.49 -28.58
C ALA A 104 1.10 -18.38 -28.41
N SER A 105 1.36 -17.60 -29.46
CA SER A 105 2.34 -16.51 -29.44
C SER A 105 1.96 -15.40 -28.46
N VAL A 106 0.69 -14.96 -28.50
CA VAL A 106 0.14 -13.95 -27.58
C VAL A 106 0.11 -14.50 -26.15
N GLY A 107 -0.20 -15.78 -25.95
CA GLY A 107 -0.18 -16.43 -24.65
C GLY A 107 1.21 -16.47 -24.04
N VAL A 108 2.23 -16.88 -24.79
CA VAL A 108 3.62 -16.94 -24.30
C VAL A 108 4.15 -15.54 -23.99
N LEU A 109 3.99 -14.58 -24.91
CA LEU A 109 4.43 -13.20 -24.68
C LEU A 109 3.66 -12.55 -23.53
N GLY A 110 2.35 -12.81 -23.46
CA GLY A 110 1.49 -12.36 -22.36
C GLY A 110 1.93 -12.93 -21.02
N LEU A 111 2.23 -14.23 -20.94
CA LEU A 111 2.71 -14.87 -19.70
C LEU A 111 4.07 -14.34 -19.27
N LEU A 112 5.03 -14.18 -20.19
CA LEU A 112 6.34 -13.60 -19.89
C LEU A 112 6.21 -12.14 -19.43
N GLY A 113 5.38 -11.36 -20.13
CA GLY A 113 5.08 -9.98 -19.76
C GLY A 113 4.36 -9.88 -18.42
N ALA A 114 3.42 -10.77 -18.13
CA ALA A 114 2.65 -10.80 -16.89
C ALA A 114 3.52 -11.23 -15.72
N ALA A 115 4.43 -12.19 -15.92
CA ALA A 115 5.42 -12.57 -14.94
C ALA A 115 6.35 -11.37 -14.63
N TYR A 116 6.85 -10.67 -15.65
CA TYR A 116 7.72 -9.52 -15.45
C TYR A 116 6.99 -8.35 -14.76
N ALA A 117 5.87 -7.90 -15.33
CA ALA A 117 5.10 -6.77 -14.82
C ALA A 117 4.46 -7.08 -13.46
N GLY A 118 3.91 -8.28 -13.27
CA GLY A 118 3.31 -8.73 -12.03
C GLY A 118 4.33 -8.83 -10.89
N LEU A 119 5.49 -9.44 -11.12
CA LEU A 119 6.55 -9.48 -10.10
C LEU A 119 7.05 -8.07 -9.73
N GLY A 120 7.18 -7.18 -10.72
CA GLY A 120 7.51 -5.77 -10.48
C GLY A 120 6.43 -5.07 -9.66
N TRP A 121 5.16 -5.27 -10.00
CA TRP A 121 4.02 -4.72 -9.27
C TRP A 121 3.99 -5.16 -7.81
N MET A 122 4.22 -6.45 -7.54
CA MET A 122 4.29 -6.97 -6.17
C MET A 122 5.43 -6.40 -5.35
N ALA A 123 6.61 -6.28 -5.95
CA ALA A 123 7.76 -5.70 -5.27
C ALA A 123 7.43 -4.27 -4.81
N ASN A 124 6.87 -3.46 -5.71
CA ASN A 124 6.44 -2.09 -5.41
C ASN A 124 5.31 -2.05 -4.37
N LEU A 125 4.30 -2.92 -4.46
CA LEU A 125 3.23 -3.00 -3.47
C LEU A 125 3.77 -3.37 -2.09
N ARG A 126 4.63 -4.38 -2.01
CA ARG A 126 5.28 -4.80 -0.76
C ARG A 126 6.10 -3.68 -0.16
N ASP A 127 6.89 -2.99 -0.98
CA ASP A 127 7.78 -1.93 -0.50
C ASP A 127 6.97 -0.73 -0.02
N ALA A 128 5.88 -0.37 -0.71
CA ALA A 128 4.93 0.64 -0.27
C ALA A 128 4.24 0.26 1.06
N LEU A 129 3.77 -0.98 1.18
CA LEU A 129 3.17 -1.47 2.41
C LEU A 129 4.18 -1.48 3.57
N THR A 130 5.44 -1.84 3.29
CA THR A 130 6.52 -1.86 4.28
C THR A 130 6.93 -0.45 4.71
N ALA A 131 6.94 0.52 3.79
CA ALA A 131 7.22 1.93 4.10
C ALA A 131 6.23 2.50 5.12
N MET A 132 4.96 2.07 5.10
CA MET A 132 3.97 2.47 6.11
C MET A 132 4.31 2.00 7.54
N TRP A 133 5.31 1.13 7.70
CA TRP A 133 5.83 0.67 9.00
C TRP A 133 7.10 1.40 9.44
N GLU A 134 7.53 2.46 8.73
CA GLU A 134 8.77 3.21 9.00
C GLU A 134 10.04 2.34 8.95
N SER A 135 9.92 1.15 8.37
CA SER A 135 10.96 0.10 8.37
C SER A 135 11.64 0.06 7.01
N GLN A 136 12.98 0.11 7.00
CA GLN A 136 13.80 -0.08 5.80
C GLN A 136 14.41 -1.49 5.72
N ARG A 137 13.70 -2.51 6.23
CA ARG A 137 14.24 -3.88 6.26
C ARG A 137 14.45 -4.46 4.86
N GLU A 138 15.70 -4.82 4.58
CA GLU A 138 16.08 -5.53 3.37
C GLU A 138 15.47 -6.95 3.29
N SER A 139 15.37 -7.46 2.07
CA SER A 139 14.70 -8.73 1.75
C SER A 139 15.53 -9.91 2.24
N LYS A 140 14.88 -10.93 2.85
CA LYS A 140 15.52 -12.17 3.34
C LYS A 140 15.95 -13.16 2.23
N GLY A 141 16.28 -12.67 1.03
CA GLY A 141 16.79 -13.44 -0.12
C GLY A 141 15.94 -13.31 -1.39
N PHE A 142 16.58 -12.97 -2.51
CA PHE A 142 15.94 -12.64 -3.80
C PHE A 142 14.95 -13.70 -4.32
N VAL A 143 15.35 -14.98 -4.31
CA VAL A 143 14.57 -16.08 -4.91
C VAL A 143 13.32 -16.42 -4.08
N ARG A 144 13.45 -16.52 -2.75
CA ARG A 144 12.31 -16.80 -1.85
C ARG A 144 11.28 -15.67 -1.88
N THR A 145 11.74 -14.43 -1.94
CA THR A 145 10.89 -13.25 -2.05
C THR A 145 10.07 -13.29 -3.35
N LYS A 146 10.71 -13.60 -4.49
CA LYS A 146 10.02 -13.70 -5.79
C LYS A 146 9.03 -14.87 -5.90
N LEU A 147 9.35 -16.03 -5.34
CA LEU A 147 8.41 -17.15 -5.26
C LEU A 147 7.19 -16.82 -4.39
N GLY A 148 7.44 -16.16 -3.25
CA GLY A 148 6.37 -15.63 -2.41
C GLY A 148 5.50 -14.60 -3.13
N ASP A 149 6.12 -13.70 -3.91
CA ASP A 149 5.42 -12.73 -4.76
C ASP A 149 4.54 -13.38 -5.82
N ALA A 150 5.04 -14.41 -6.50
CA ALA A 150 4.29 -15.13 -7.51
C ALA A 150 3.05 -15.83 -6.90
N ALA A 151 3.21 -16.53 -5.77
CA ALA A 151 2.09 -17.16 -5.08
C ALA A 151 1.07 -16.13 -4.56
N ALA A 152 1.57 -15.01 -4.04
CA ALA A 152 0.77 -13.90 -3.56
C ALA A 152 -0.02 -13.22 -4.68
N LEU A 153 0.57 -13.03 -5.86
CA LEU A 153 -0.12 -12.53 -7.06
C LEU A 153 -1.26 -13.43 -7.48
N LEU A 154 -1.00 -14.74 -7.58
CA LEU A 154 -2.02 -15.70 -7.98
C LEU A 154 -3.17 -15.72 -6.99
N GLY A 155 -2.87 -15.69 -5.69
CA GLY A 155 -3.86 -15.57 -4.62
C GLY A 155 -4.71 -14.30 -4.74
N LEU A 156 -4.05 -13.15 -4.95
CA LEU A 156 -4.74 -11.87 -5.11
C LEU A 156 -5.59 -11.83 -6.39
N GLY A 157 -5.08 -12.36 -7.51
CA GLY A 157 -5.79 -12.44 -8.78
C GLY A 157 -7.04 -13.30 -8.67
N LEU A 158 -6.92 -14.50 -8.07
CA LEU A 158 -8.06 -15.38 -7.81
C LEU A 158 -9.09 -14.72 -6.90
N ALA A 159 -8.63 -14.09 -5.83
CA ALA A 159 -9.48 -13.31 -4.93
C ALA A 159 -10.22 -12.18 -5.65
N MET A 160 -9.55 -11.44 -6.55
CA MET A 160 -10.20 -10.41 -7.35
C MET A 160 -11.24 -10.99 -8.30
N VAL A 161 -10.97 -12.12 -8.95
CA VAL A 161 -11.96 -12.81 -9.80
C VAL A 161 -13.18 -13.23 -8.98
N VAL A 162 -12.98 -13.79 -7.80
CA VAL A 162 -14.10 -14.17 -6.90
C VAL A 162 -14.86 -12.93 -6.41
N SER A 163 -14.16 -11.85 -6.03
CA SER A 163 -14.77 -10.62 -5.53
C SER A 163 -15.55 -9.86 -6.63
N LEU A 164 -14.98 -9.74 -7.83
CA LEU A 164 -15.61 -9.08 -8.96
C LEU A 164 -16.71 -9.96 -9.56
N GLY A 165 -16.49 -11.27 -9.65
CA GLY A 165 -17.47 -12.25 -10.07
C GLY A 165 -18.70 -12.23 -9.16
N SER A 166 -18.51 -12.33 -7.85
CA SER A 166 -19.64 -12.22 -6.89
C SER A 166 -20.36 -10.86 -6.97
N SER A 167 -19.62 -9.77 -7.16
CA SER A 167 -20.23 -8.44 -7.36
C SER A 167 -21.06 -8.39 -8.64
N ALA A 168 -20.56 -8.93 -9.76
CA ALA A 168 -21.27 -8.99 -11.03
C ALA A 168 -22.48 -9.94 -10.97
N LEU A 169 -22.38 -11.05 -10.24
CA LEU A 169 -23.52 -11.93 -9.96
C LEU A 169 -24.60 -11.22 -9.13
N SER A 170 -24.20 -10.29 -8.25
CA SER A 170 -25.13 -9.54 -7.38
C SER A 170 -25.85 -8.39 -8.08
N SER A 171 -25.25 -7.79 -9.10
CA SER A 171 -25.74 -6.59 -9.78
C SER A 171 -26.18 -6.82 -11.24
N GLY A 172 -25.90 -7.98 -11.82
CA GLY A 172 -26.15 -8.30 -13.23
C GLY A 172 -27.45 -9.09 -13.50
N PRO A 173 -27.76 -9.34 -14.78
CA PRO A 173 -28.92 -10.14 -15.23
C PRO A 173 -28.95 -11.56 -14.65
N VAL A 174 -27.78 -12.09 -14.26
CA VAL A 174 -27.61 -13.42 -13.66
C VAL A 174 -28.32 -13.53 -12.30
N ALA A 175 -28.44 -12.43 -11.55
CA ALA A 175 -29.23 -12.42 -10.31
C ALA A 175 -30.70 -12.80 -10.58
N ARG A 176 -31.27 -12.35 -11.71
CA ARG A 176 -32.62 -12.74 -12.14
C ARG A 176 -32.68 -14.20 -12.56
N THR A 177 -31.69 -14.68 -13.32
CA THR A 177 -31.63 -16.08 -13.76
C THR A 177 -31.50 -17.06 -12.59
N VAL A 178 -30.78 -16.70 -11.52
CA VAL A 178 -30.67 -17.55 -10.32
C VAL A 178 -32.00 -17.62 -9.55
N VAL A 179 -32.76 -16.51 -9.50
CA VAL A 179 -34.09 -16.47 -8.86
C VAL A 179 -35.11 -17.30 -9.67
N GLU A 180 -35.08 -17.18 -10.99
CA GLU A 180 -35.91 -17.95 -11.93
C GLU A 180 -35.57 -19.47 -11.91
N VAL A 181 -34.28 -19.84 -11.86
CA VAL A 181 -33.85 -21.25 -11.82
C VAL A 181 -34.17 -21.94 -10.48
N LEU A 182 -34.19 -21.18 -9.38
CA LEU A 182 -34.52 -21.71 -8.06
C LEU A 182 -36.03 -21.68 -7.76
N ASN A 183 -36.86 -21.16 -8.66
CA ASN A 183 -38.32 -21.15 -8.53
C ASN A 183 -38.80 -20.45 -7.23
N LEU A 184 -38.11 -19.36 -6.85
CA LEU A 184 -38.33 -18.62 -5.59
C LEU A 184 -39.19 -17.37 -5.78
N ASP A 185 -39.87 -17.24 -6.93
CA ASP A 185 -40.64 -16.06 -7.35
C ASP A 185 -41.77 -15.68 -6.38
N ASP A 186 -42.31 -16.64 -5.63
CA ASP A 186 -43.51 -16.46 -4.78
C ASP A 186 -43.22 -16.11 -3.30
N VAL A 187 -41.96 -15.98 -2.88
CA VAL A 187 -41.66 -15.66 -1.48
C VAL A 187 -41.27 -14.18 -1.34
N PRO A 188 -42.12 -13.34 -0.71
CA PRO A 188 -41.82 -11.93 -0.52
C PRO A 188 -40.56 -11.75 0.34
N GLY A 189 -39.52 -11.13 -0.23
CA GLY A 189 -38.28 -10.78 0.45
C GLY A 189 -37.05 -11.64 0.15
N ILE A 190 -37.19 -12.73 -0.62
CA ILE A 190 -36.03 -13.57 -1.01
C ILE A 190 -35.01 -12.80 -1.85
N ASP A 191 -35.47 -11.93 -2.75
CA ASP A 191 -34.59 -11.03 -3.51
C ASP A 191 -33.74 -10.13 -2.61
N ALA A 192 -34.33 -9.58 -1.55
CA ALA A 192 -33.62 -8.75 -0.59
C ALA A 192 -32.62 -9.57 0.25
N GLY A 193 -33.00 -10.80 0.64
CA GLY A 193 -32.14 -11.74 1.35
C GLY A 193 -30.94 -12.20 0.53
N LEU A 194 -31.14 -12.56 -0.74
CA LEU A 194 -30.08 -12.94 -1.69
C LEU A 194 -29.12 -11.78 -1.96
N ARG A 195 -29.64 -10.57 -2.17
CA ARG A 195 -28.81 -9.37 -2.32
C ARG A 195 -28.00 -9.10 -1.06
N ALA A 196 -28.62 -9.13 0.11
CA ALA A 196 -27.92 -8.94 1.38
C ALA A 196 -26.84 -10.00 1.60
N LEU A 197 -27.13 -11.28 1.33
CA LEU A 197 -26.16 -12.36 1.42
C LEU A 197 -25.00 -12.15 0.45
N SER A 198 -25.28 -11.79 -0.81
CA SER A 198 -24.24 -11.53 -1.80
C SER A 198 -23.36 -10.33 -1.42
N THR A 199 -23.95 -9.27 -0.88
CA THR A 199 -23.19 -8.12 -0.36
C THR A 199 -22.32 -8.52 0.83
N VAL A 200 -22.84 -9.31 1.76
CA VAL A 200 -22.06 -9.82 2.91
C VAL A 200 -20.92 -10.71 2.44
N VAL A 201 -21.16 -11.62 1.49
CA VAL A 201 -20.12 -12.49 0.92
C VAL A 201 -19.04 -11.66 0.22
N SER A 202 -19.44 -10.66 -0.59
CA SER A 202 -18.49 -9.75 -1.26
C SER A 202 -17.67 -8.93 -0.24
N LEU A 203 -18.31 -8.46 0.83
CA LEU A 203 -17.65 -7.72 1.91
C LEU A 203 -16.65 -8.62 2.66
N VAL A 204 -17.03 -9.86 2.99
CA VAL A 204 -16.15 -10.83 3.66
C VAL A 204 -14.98 -11.22 2.76
N ALA A 205 -15.22 -11.42 1.47
CA ALA A 205 -14.16 -11.70 0.50
C ALA A 205 -13.18 -10.52 0.41
N THR A 206 -13.69 -9.29 0.23
CA THR A 206 -12.88 -8.06 0.20
C THR A 206 -12.08 -7.89 1.49
N TRP A 207 -12.73 -8.12 2.64
CA TRP A 207 -12.10 -8.07 3.95
C TRP A 207 -10.97 -9.09 4.10
N ALA A 208 -11.20 -10.34 3.70
CA ALA A 208 -10.20 -11.40 3.74
C ALA A 208 -8.98 -11.06 2.89
N VAL A 209 -9.20 -10.47 1.70
CA VAL A 209 -8.14 -10.00 0.81
C VAL A 209 -7.32 -8.90 1.47
N PHE A 210 -7.96 -7.83 1.95
CA PHE A 210 -7.23 -6.76 2.62
C PHE A 210 -6.54 -7.24 3.90
N ALA A 211 -7.13 -8.16 4.65
CA ALA A 211 -6.53 -8.74 5.85
C ALA A 211 -5.28 -9.52 5.50
N TRP A 212 -5.33 -10.36 4.47
CA TRP A 212 -4.17 -11.09 3.99
C TRP A 212 -3.10 -10.16 3.44
N VAL A 213 -3.47 -9.13 2.67
CA VAL A 213 -2.54 -8.14 2.13
C VAL A 213 -1.81 -7.41 3.26
N ILE A 214 -2.55 -6.86 4.23
CA ILE A 214 -1.98 -6.09 5.34
C ILE A 214 -1.19 -6.98 6.31
N ALA A 215 -1.61 -8.24 6.52
CA ALA A 215 -0.94 -9.14 7.46
C ALA A 215 0.32 -9.80 6.88
N ARG A 216 0.34 -10.11 5.58
CA ARG A 216 1.32 -11.03 5.00
C ARG A 216 2.33 -10.37 4.05
N LEU A 217 1.95 -9.29 3.37
CA LEU A 217 2.85 -8.64 2.41
C LEU A 217 3.93 -7.77 3.05
N PRO A 218 3.65 -6.97 4.12
CA PRO A 218 4.70 -6.18 4.76
C PRO A 218 5.86 -7.05 5.24
N ARG A 219 7.08 -6.51 5.15
CA ARG A 219 8.28 -7.19 5.67
C ARG A 219 8.40 -7.13 7.19
N GLU A 220 7.57 -6.30 7.83
CA GLU A 220 7.49 -6.15 9.28
C GLU A 220 6.43 -7.10 9.86
N PRO A 221 6.67 -7.78 11.00
CA PRO A 221 5.67 -8.62 11.64
C PRO A 221 4.46 -7.79 12.09
N VAL A 222 3.35 -7.97 11.38
CA VAL A 222 2.07 -7.37 11.75
C VAL A 222 1.31 -8.33 12.67
N THR A 223 0.85 -7.84 13.82
CA THR A 223 -0.06 -8.63 14.66
C THR A 223 -1.36 -8.89 13.89
N PHE A 224 -1.74 -10.15 13.73
CA PHE A 224 -2.92 -10.57 12.96
C PHE A 224 -4.20 -9.82 13.36
N ARG A 225 -4.40 -9.58 14.66
CA ARG A 225 -5.56 -8.82 15.17
C ARG A 225 -5.58 -7.36 14.69
N SER A 226 -4.44 -6.69 14.59
CA SER A 226 -4.38 -5.31 14.07
C SER A 226 -4.61 -5.30 12.56
N ALA A 227 -4.09 -6.28 11.82
CA ALA A 227 -4.35 -6.42 10.40
C ALA A 227 -5.84 -6.64 10.10
N LEU A 228 -6.53 -7.52 10.85
CA LEU A 228 -7.97 -7.77 10.66
C LEU A 228 -8.82 -6.52 10.90
N LYS A 229 -8.50 -5.74 11.94
CA LYS A 229 -9.21 -4.49 12.25
C LYS A 229 -8.98 -3.43 11.17
N ALA A 230 -7.73 -3.30 10.72
CA ALA A 230 -7.37 -2.38 9.65
C ALA A 230 -8.04 -2.77 8.32
N ALA A 231 -8.06 -4.05 8.00
CA ALA A 231 -8.71 -4.58 6.82
C ALA A 231 -10.22 -4.39 6.86
N LEU A 232 -10.85 -4.44 8.04
CA LEU A 232 -12.28 -4.17 8.17
C LEU A 232 -12.59 -2.71 7.82
N LEU A 233 -11.77 -1.79 8.32
CA LEU A 233 -11.84 -0.38 7.94
C LEU A 233 -11.65 -0.22 6.42
N ALA A 234 -10.64 -0.86 5.84
CA ALA A 234 -10.38 -0.83 4.40
C ALA A 234 -11.58 -1.36 3.60
N ALA A 235 -12.16 -2.50 3.99
CA ALA A 235 -13.28 -3.13 3.31
C ALA A 235 -14.54 -2.27 3.34
N VAL A 236 -14.87 -1.68 4.49
CA VAL A 236 -16.03 -0.78 4.62
C VAL A 236 -15.85 0.46 3.75
N VAL A 237 -14.68 1.11 3.80
CA VAL A 237 -14.38 2.28 2.98
C VAL A 237 -14.40 1.93 1.49
N PHE A 238 -13.86 0.77 1.12
CA PHE A 238 -13.87 0.27 -0.26
C PHE A 238 -15.28 -0.02 -0.76
N GLU A 239 -16.16 -0.56 0.07
CA GLU A 239 -17.56 -0.81 -0.30
C GLU A 239 -18.32 0.50 -0.57
N ILE A 240 -18.16 1.48 0.33
CA ILE A 240 -18.72 2.83 0.13
C ILE A 240 -18.15 3.46 -1.14
N PHE A 241 -16.84 3.32 -1.35
CA PHE A 241 -16.17 3.84 -2.54
C PHE A 241 -16.71 3.21 -3.83
N LYS A 242 -16.97 1.89 -3.88
CA LYS A 242 -17.58 1.25 -5.05
C LYS A 242 -18.95 1.86 -5.38
N GLN A 243 -19.78 2.09 -4.38
CA GLN A 243 -21.11 2.68 -4.57
C GLN A 243 -21.02 4.12 -5.09
N VAL A 244 -20.20 4.95 -4.45
CA VAL A 244 -19.97 6.35 -4.89
C VAL A 244 -19.34 6.39 -6.28
N GLY A 245 -18.38 5.51 -6.55
CA GLY A 245 -17.70 5.38 -7.83
C GLY A 245 -18.63 4.97 -8.96
N ALA A 246 -19.58 4.05 -8.71
CA ALA A 246 -20.59 3.66 -9.68
C ALA A 246 -21.51 4.84 -10.07
N ILE A 247 -21.99 5.60 -9.07
CA ILE A 247 -22.82 6.79 -9.30
C ILE A 247 -22.01 7.84 -10.09
N TYR A 248 -20.79 8.13 -9.66
CA TYR A 248 -19.91 9.09 -10.32
C TYR A 248 -19.63 8.70 -11.78
N LEU A 249 -19.29 7.43 -12.03
CA LEU A 249 -19.02 6.94 -13.37
C LEU A 249 -20.25 7.10 -14.27
N SER A 250 -21.44 6.75 -13.77
CA SER A 250 -22.68 6.91 -14.53
C SER A 250 -22.96 8.36 -14.95
N ALA A 251 -22.62 9.32 -14.09
CA ALA A 251 -22.76 10.74 -14.37
C ALA A 251 -21.71 11.23 -15.39
N VAL A 252 -20.46 10.80 -15.26
CA VAL A 252 -19.37 11.20 -16.18
C VAL A 252 -19.58 10.62 -17.58
N THR A 253 -20.02 9.37 -17.70
CA THR A 253 -20.23 8.71 -18.99
C THR A 253 -21.46 9.21 -19.76
N ALA A 254 -22.21 10.16 -19.21
CA ALA A 254 -23.36 10.76 -19.92
C ALA A 254 -22.94 11.69 -21.08
N GLY A 255 -21.72 12.24 -21.06
CA GLY A 255 -21.21 13.13 -22.10
C GLY A 255 -20.29 12.42 -23.11
N PRO A 256 -20.14 12.94 -24.36
CA PRO A 256 -19.26 12.36 -25.38
C PRO A 256 -17.81 12.19 -24.92
N ALA A 257 -17.27 13.17 -24.18
CA ALA A 257 -15.93 13.10 -23.60
C ALA A 257 -15.81 12.01 -22.52
N GLY A 258 -16.86 11.80 -21.73
CA GLY A 258 -16.89 10.76 -20.70
C GLY A 258 -17.02 9.37 -21.28
N VAL A 259 -17.72 9.19 -22.41
CA VAL A 259 -17.72 7.91 -23.14
C VAL A 259 -16.32 7.60 -23.70
N ALA A 260 -15.64 8.61 -24.26
CA ALA A 260 -14.32 8.41 -24.87
C ALA A 260 -13.20 8.18 -23.85
N PHE A 261 -13.15 8.97 -22.77
CA PHE A 261 -12.03 8.96 -21.81
C PHE A 261 -12.38 8.37 -20.43
N GLY A 262 -13.67 8.26 -20.10
CA GLY A 262 -14.16 7.83 -18.79
C GLY A 262 -13.66 6.46 -18.35
N PRO A 263 -13.58 5.42 -19.22
CA PRO A 263 -13.05 4.12 -18.82
C PRO A 263 -11.61 4.18 -18.31
N ILE A 264 -10.72 4.90 -19.03
CA ILE A 264 -9.30 5.00 -18.68
C ILE A 264 -9.13 5.82 -17.40
N ILE A 265 -9.77 7.00 -17.33
CA ILE A 265 -9.69 7.88 -16.16
C ILE A 265 -10.33 7.20 -14.94
N GLY A 266 -11.48 6.55 -15.12
CA GLY A 266 -12.19 5.80 -14.08
C GLY A 266 -11.32 4.68 -13.51
N LEU A 267 -10.65 3.91 -14.37
CA LEU A 267 -9.73 2.86 -13.94
C LEU A 267 -8.53 3.43 -13.16
N LEU A 268 -7.93 4.52 -13.64
CA LEU A 268 -6.81 5.19 -12.96
C LEU A 268 -7.22 5.68 -11.56
N VAL A 269 -8.35 6.39 -11.46
CA VAL A 269 -8.88 6.89 -10.18
C VAL A 269 -9.25 5.74 -9.26
N PHE A 270 -9.85 4.68 -9.80
CA PHE A 270 -10.22 3.49 -9.05
C PHE A 270 -9.01 2.82 -8.41
N ILE A 271 -7.97 2.53 -9.21
CA ILE A 271 -6.74 1.91 -8.70
C ILE A 271 -6.06 2.84 -7.69
N TYR A 272 -5.95 4.13 -8.01
CA TYR A 272 -5.28 5.11 -7.14
C TYR A 272 -5.95 5.24 -5.78
N LEU A 273 -7.28 5.37 -5.74
CA LEU A 273 -8.03 5.46 -4.49
C LEU A 273 -7.99 4.14 -3.71
N THR A 274 -8.06 3.00 -4.40
CA THR A 274 -7.92 1.68 -3.76
C THR A 274 -6.56 1.54 -3.08
N CYS A 275 -5.48 1.90 -3.77
CA CYS A 275 -4.13 1.88 -3.22
C CYS A 275 -3.99 2.83 -2.02
N ARG A 276 -4.56 4.03 -2.12
CA ARG A 276 -4.58 5.02 -1.03
C ARG A 276 -5.32 4.50 0.20
N MET A 277 -6.50 3.90 0.03
CA MET A 277 -7.25 3.27 1.11
C MET A 277 -6.47 2.13 1.76
N LEU A 278 -5.82 1.29 0.95
CA LEU A 278 -5.02 0.17 1.42
C LEU A 278 -3.80 0.64 2.23
N LEU A 279 -3.05 1.62 1.71
CA LEU A 279 -1.86 2.17 2.38
C LEU A 279 -2.23 2.92 3.65
N PHE A 280 -3.32 3.71 3.64
CA PHE A 280 -3.84 4.36 4.82
C PHE A 280 -4.25 3.34 5.91
N SER A 281 -4.94 2.28 5.52
CA SER A 281 -5.34 1.21 6.44
C SER A 281 -4.11 0.47 6.99
N THR A 282 -3.06 0.32 6.20
CA THR A 282 -1.78 -0.24 6.65
C THR A 282 -1.10 0.67 7.68
N ALA A 283 -1.07 1.99 7.45
CA ALA A 283 -0.57 2.96 8.41
C ALA A 283 -1.40 2.97 9.71
N TRP A 284 -2.71 2.77 9.61
CA TRP A 284 -3.60 2.57 10.75
C TRP A 284 -3.27 1.28 11.52
N ALA A 285 -2.99 0.17 10.83
CA ALA A 285 -2.53 -1.06 11.48
C ALA A 285 -1.21 -0.82 12.24
N ALA A 286 -0.26 -0.12 11.61
CA ALA A 286 1.07 0.14 12.13
C ALA A 286 1.07 1.05 13.37
N THR A 287 0.09 1.93 13.52
CA THR A 287 -0.04 2.88 14.65
C THR A 287 -0.82 2.32 15.83
N THR A 288 -1.33 1.08 15.73
CA THR A 288 -1.98 0.42 16.87
C THR A 288 -1.00 0.15 18.00
N ARG A 289 -1.47 0.23 19.26
CA ARG A 289 -0.61 -0.02 20.45
C ARG A 289 0.06 -1.39 20.42
N ALA A 290 -0.65 -2.42 19.97
CA ALA A 290 -0.11 -3.77 19.85
C ALA A 290 1.02 -3.87 18.81
N SER A 291 0.90 -3.12 17.72
CA SER A 291 1.92 -3.07 16.67
C SER A 291 3.11 -2.20 17.07
N LEU A 292 2.89 -1.07 17.73
CA LEU A 292 3.96 -0.23 18.28
C LEU A 292 4.78 -0.94 19.35
N ALA A 293 4.17 -1.82 20.15
CA ALA A 293 4.88 -2.63 21.15
C ALA A 293 5.85 -3.65 20.53
N LEU A 294 5.65 -4.03 19.26
CA LEU A 294 6.53 -4.92 18.51
C LEU A 294 7.43 -4.17 17.53
N ALA A 295 7.32 -2.84 17.46
CA ALA A 295 8.10 -2.03 16.54
C ALA A 295 9.59 -2.14 16.89
N TYR A 296 10.41 -2.33 15.87
CA TYR A 296 11.85 -2.36 16.01
C TYR A 296 12.37 -0.99 16.44
N VAL A 297 12.99 -0.94 17.62
CA VAL A 297 13.74 0.23 18.07
C VAL A 297 15.17 0.06 17.57
N PRO A 298 15.68 0.92 16.68
CA PRO A 298 17.08 0.83 16.27
C PRO A 298 17.98 1.03 17.49
N PRO A 299 19.13 0.35 17.55
CA PRO A 299 20.11 0.63 18.60
C PRO A 299 20.47 2.13 18.55
N PRO A 300 20.68 2.77 19.71
CA PRO A 300 21.10 4.16 19.74
C PRO A 300 22.40 4.33 18.95
N ASP A 301 22.58 5.52 18.35
CA ASP A 301 23.84 5.86 17.68
C ASP A 301 25.01 5.60 18.62
N PRO A 302 26.19 5.19 18.09
CA PRO A 302 27.36 4.95 18.91
C PRO A 302 27.59 6.13 19.87
N ALA A 303 27.68 5.83 21.16
CA ALA A 303 27.89 6.87 22.15
C ALA A 303 29.15 7.67 21.78
N VAL A 304 28.96 8.94 21.40
CA VAL A 304 30.07 9.85 21.14
C VAL A 304 30.65 10.22 22.50
N ILE A 305 31.63 9.44 22.95
CA ILE A 305 32.40 9.75 24.14
C ILE A 305 33.27 10.96 23.78
N ASN A 306 32.85 12.16 24.17
CA ASN A 306 33.68 13.34 24.15
C ASN A 306 34.43 13.40 25.49
N PRO A 307 35.68 12.90 25.58
CA PRO A 307 36.46 13.09 26.80
C PRO A 307 36.64 14.59 27.01
N ARG A 308 36.00 15.13 28.06
CA ARG A 308 36.28 16.48 28.52
C ARG A 308 37.66 16.42 29.17
N ILE A 309 38.69 16.68 28.37
CA ILE A 309 40.05 16.83 28.88
C ILE A 309 40.08 18.16 29.62
N GLU A 310 39.83 18.13 30.94
CA GLU A 310 40.12 19.26 31.81
C GLU A 310 41.64 19.36 31.96
N VAL A 311 42.27 20.04 31.01
CA VAL A 311 43.67 20.44 31.13
C VAL A 311 43.73 21.44 32.26
N HIS A 312 44.23 20.99 33.41
CA HIS A 312 44.58 21.87 34.51
C HIS A 312 45.82 22.68 34.09
N GLU A 313 45.62 23.80 33.40
CA GLU A 313 46.68 24.77 33.10
C GLU A 313 46.99 25.56 34.37
N GLY A 314 47.77 24.95 35.25
CA GLY A 314 48.34 25.60 36.41
C GLY A 314 49.55 24.80 36.90
N PRO A 315 50.62 25.45 37.39
CA PRO A 315 51.69 24.73 38.03
C PRO A 315 51.06 23.95 39.20
N GLY A 316 51.12 22.62 39.14
CA GLY A 316 50.63 21.78 40.24
C GLY A 316 51.24 22.26 41.55
N VAL A 317 50.60 22.00 42.70
CA VAL A 317 51.00 22.53 44.02
C VAL A 317 52.52 22.47 44.27
N ARG A 318 53.19 21.40 43.79
CA ARG A 318 54.66 21.27 43.83
C ARG A 318 55.41 22.27 42.93
N GLY A 319 54.96 22.51 41.71
CA GLY A 319 55.50 23.54 40.82
C GLY A 319 55.25 24.97 41.35
N GLY A 320 54.09 25.22 41.95
CA GLY A 320 53.79 26.48 42.63
C GLY A 320 54.72 26.73 43.82
N LEU A 321 54.92 25.71 44.66
CA LEU A 321 55.85 25.78 45.80
C LEU A 321 57.31 25.94 45.34
N ALA A 322 57.72 25.29 44.25
CA ALA A 322 59.07 25.47 43.69
C ALA A 322 59.31 26.91 43.20
N LEU A 323 58.33 27.51 42.51
CA LEU A 323 58.42 28.90 42.06
C LEU A 323 58.51 29.89 43.24
N VAL A 324 57.71 29.67 44.29
CA VAL A 324 57.78 30.49 45.52
C VAL A 324 59.14 30.32 46.23
N GLY A 325 59.65 29.09 46.32
CA GLY A 325 60.95 28.79 46.93
C GLY A 325 62.11 29.47 46.20
N VAL A 326 62.14 29.40 44.86
CA VAL A 326 63.17 30.08 44.05
C VAL A 326 63.07 31.61 44.21
N GLY A 327 61.86 32.17 44.23
CA GLY A 327 61.65 33.60 44.46
C GLY A 327 62.17 34.08 45.81
N ALA A 328 61.94 33.31 46.88
CA ALA A 328 62.44 33.64 48.22
C ALA A 328 63.96 33.61 48.31
N VAL A 329 64.61 32.61 47.70
CA VAL A 329 66.08 32.51 47.67
C VAL A 329 66.71 33.64 46.86
N ALA A 330 66.12 34.01 45.71
CA ALA A 330 66.59 35.13 44.90
C ALA A 330 66.45 36.48 45.63
N ALA A 331 65.34 36.70 46.34
CA ALA A 331 65.12 37.91 47.14
C ALA A 331 66.14 38.05 48.30
N LEU A 332 66.43 36.94 48.99
CA LEU A 332 67.45 36.92 50.06
C LEU A 332 68.86 37.11 49.49
N GLY A 333 69.17 36.53 48.33
CA GLY A 333 70.45 36.74 47.65
C GLY A 333 70.69 38.19 47.22
N LEU A 334 69.67 38.85 46.66
CA LEU A 334 69.74 40.27 46.29
C LEU A 334 69.78 41.19 47.51
N SER A 335 69.05 40.87 48.58
CA SER A 335 69.10 41.59 49.86
C SER A 335 70.52 41.62 50.44
N GLY A 336 71.24 40.48 50.40
CA GLY A 336 72.63 40.39 50.88
C GLY A 336 73.62 41.22 50.06
N LEU A 337 73.39 41.35 48.75
CA LEU A 337 74.22 42.17 47.85
C LEU A 337 74.06 43.67 48.12
N PHE A 338 72.85 44.15 48.41
CA PHE A 338 72.61 45.57 48.70
C PHE A 338 73.14 46.02 50.07
N THR A 339 73.22 45.12 51.06
CA THR A 339 73.78 45.44 52.38
C THR A 339 75.31 45.53 52.43
N ARG A 340 76.00 44.99 51.42
CA ARG A 340 77.47 44.93 51.38
C ARG A 340 78.13 46.21 50.85
N ASN A 341 77.35 47.15 50.32
CA ASN A 341 77.84 48.39 49.68
C ASN A 341 77.68 49.66 50.56
N LYS A 342 77.55 49.49 51.89
CA LYS A 342 77.44 50.59 52.88
C LYS A 342 78.51 50.53 53.99
N ARG A 343 79.67 49.95 53.72
CA ARG A 343 80.86 50.06 54.57
C ARG A 343 82.03 50.58 53.78
#